data_AF-A0AA38IQ83-F1
#
_entry.id   AF-A0AA38IQ83-F1
#
_cell.length_a   1.000
_cell.length_b   1.000
_cell.length_c   1.000
_cell.angle_alpha   90.00
_cell.angle_beta   90.00
_cell.angle_gamma   90.00
#
_symmetry.space_group_name_H-M   'P 1'
#
loop_
_entity.id
_entity.type
_entity.pdbx_description
1 polymer ?
#
loop_
_entity_poly.entity_id
_entity_poly.type
_entity_poly.pdbx_seq_one_letter_code
_entity_poly.pdbx_strand_id
1 'polypeptide(L)'
;MGNDRMKTRYDIKGNSVGFQTGDLVWLYNPRSRKGRCPKLSSDWEGPIFCRDENVVYRIRRGRKMKIVHLDRLMKYNSDTVDGSDRPDQN
;
A
#
# COMPACT_ATOMS: atom_id res chain seq x y z
N MET A 1 2.62 -22.69 27.82
CA MET A 1 3.42 -21.66 27.12
C MET A 1 3.77 -22.18 25.72
N GLY A 2 2.91 -21.98 24.72
CA GLY A 2 3.12 -22.55 23.37
C GLY A 2 2.75 -21.64 22.21
N ASN A 3 2.03 -20.55 22.47
CA ASN A 3 1.47 -19.68 21.42
C ASN A 3 2.15 -18.29 21.34
N ASP A 4 2.88 -17.86 22.37
CA ASP A 4 3.56 -16.56 22.38
C ASP A 4 4.55 -16.42 21.23
N ARG A 5 5.36 -17.46 20.97
CA ARG A 5 6.33 -17.45 19.86
C ARG A 5 5.65 -17.34 18.49
N MET A 6 4.46 -17.92 18.32
CA MET A 6 3.68 -17.77 17.09
C MET A 6 3.14 -16.36 16.96
N LYS A 7 2.54 -15.82 18.01
CA LYS A 7 1.98 -14.47 18.04
C LYS A 7 3.05 -13.42 17.76
N THR A 8 4.18 -13.46 18.46
CA THR A 8 5.31 -12.55 18.24
C THR A 8 5.84 -12.62 16.80
N ARG A 9 5.93 -13.81 16.20
CA ARG A 9 6.39 -13.97 14.82
C ARG A 9 5.44 -13.33 13.80
N TYR A 10 4.14 -13.36 14.04
CA TYR A 10 3.15 -12.69 13.20
C TYR A 10 3.16 -11.17 13.43
N ASP A 11 3.26 -10.73 14.68
CA ASP A 11 3.28 -9.31 15.03
C ASP A 11 4.54 -8.59 14.50
N ILE A 12 5.70 -9.27 14.42
CA ILE A 12 6.94 -8.74 13.81
C ILE A 12 6.76 -8.36 12.32
N LYS A 13 5.85 -9.02 11.61
CA LYS A 13 5.57 -8.70 10.20
C LYS A 13 4.66 -7.49 10.01
N GLY A 14 4.00 -7.03 11.07
CA GLY A 14 3.20 -5.81 11.01
C GLY A 14 4.11 -4.63 10.68
N ASN A 15 3.76 -3.87 9.66
CA ASN A 15 4.47 -2.64 9.35
C ASN A 15 4.13 -1.60 10.44
N SER A 16 4.80 -1.64 11.59
CA SER A 16 4.52 -0.72 12.70
C SER A 16 4.99 0.72 12.43
N VAL A 17 5.71 0.93 11.33
CA VAL A 17 6.14 2.25 10.89
C VAL A 17 4.96 2.90 10.18
N GLY A 18 4.28 3.81 10.87
CA GLY A 18 3.18 4.56 10.29
C GLY A 18 3.61 5.40 9.08
N PHE A 19 2.64 5.74 8.23
CA PHE A 19 2.83 6.69 7.13
C PHE A 19 2.40 8.09 7.56
N GLN A 20 3.07 9.11 7.04
CA GLN A 20 2.69 10.50 7.29
C GLN A 20 1.72 11.02 6.22
N THR A 21 0.97 12.05 6.60
CA THR A 21 0.14 12.80 5.67
C THR A 21 1.00 13.43 4.56
N GLY A 22 0.76 13.06 3.31
CA GLY A 22 1.52 13.53 2.15
C GLY A 22 2.49 12.50 1.57
N ASP A 23 2.72 11.37 2.26
CA ASP A 23 3.54 10.28 1.73
C ASP A 23 2.89 9.64 0.51
N LEU A 24 3.74 9.28 -0.46
CA LEU A 24 3.38 8.43 -1.58
C LEU A 24 3.40 6.97 -1.09
N VAL A 25 2.31 6.26 -1.32
CA VAL A 25 2.19 4.84 -0.96
C VAL A 25 1.65 4.04 -2.14
N TRP A 26 2.07 2.79 -2.23
CA TRP A 26 1.45 1.78 -3.09
C TRP A 26 0.27 1.13 -2.37
N LEU A 27 -0.81 0.89 -3.09
CA LEU A 27 -2.02 0.23 -2.57
C LEU A 27 -2.15 -1.19 -3.11
N TYR A 28 -2.25 -2.18 -2.23
CA TYR A 28 -2.64 -3.53 -2.63
C TYR A 28 -4.15 -3.63 -2.88
N ASN A 29 -4.54 -3.81 -4.15
CA ASN A 29 -5.91 -4.00 -4.58
C ASN A 29 -6.03 -5.26 -5.45
N PRO A 30 -6.20 -6.45 -4.85
CA PRO A 30 -6.34 -7.70 -5.59
C PRO A 30 -7.67 -7.69 -6.36
N ARG A 31 -7.62 -7.25 -7.61
CA ARG A 31 -8.77 -7.22 -8.51
C ARG A 31 -8.60 -8.29 -9.57
N SER A 32 -9.29 -9.41 -9.37
CA SER A 32 -9.37 -10.45 -10.39
C SER A 32 -10.17 -9.93 -11.59
N ARG A 33 -9.53 -9.86 -12.76
CA ARG A 33 -10.19 -9.63 -14.05
C ARG A 33 -10.42 -11.00 -14.70
N LYS A 34 -11.65 -11.27 -15.14
CA LYS A 34 -11.98 -12.48 -15.90
C LYS A 34 -11.02 -12.61 -17.10
N GLY A 35 -10.45 -13.80 -17.28
CA GLY A 35 -9.51 -14.10 -18.37
C GLY A 35 -8.05 -13.70 -18.11
N ARG A 36 -7.70 -13.15 -16.94
CA ARG A 36 -6.29 -12.96 -16.53
C ARG A 36 -5.92 -13.89 -15.38
N CYS A 37 -4.69 -14.42 -15.43
CA CYS A 37 -4.11 -15.20 -14.35
C CYS A 37 -3.79 -14.28 -13.16
N PRO A 38 -4.43 -14.47 -11.98
CA PRO A 38 -4.18 -13.65 -10.79
C PRO A 38 -2.72 -13.71 -10.32
N LYS A 39 -2.03 -14.82 -10.62
CA LYS A 39 -0.63 -15.04 -10.25
C LYS A 39 0.35 -14.18 -11.06
N LEU A 40 -0.06 -13.73 -12.25
CA LEU A 40 0.75 -12.92 -13.17
C LEU A 40 0.28 -11.45 -13.21
N SER A 41 -0.75 -11.08 -12.44
CA SER A 41 -1.20 -9.69 -12.38
C SER A 41 -0.52 -8.94 -11.24
N SER A 42 -0.02 -7.74 -11.54
CA SER A 42 0.36 -6.78 -10.50
C SER A 42 -0.90 -6.21 -9.85
N ASP A 43 -1.14 -6.62 -8.60
CA ASP A 43 -2.26 -6.15 -7.78
C ASP A 43 -1.94 -4.84 -7.02
N TRP A 44 -0.72 -4.32 -7.16
CA TRP A 44 -0.32 -3.04 -6.59
C TRP A 44 -0.78 -1.90 -7.50
N GLU A 45 -1.65 -1.05 -6.98
CA GLU A 45 -2.04 0.21 -7.59
C GLU A 45 -1.06 1.31 -7.16
N GLY A 46 -0.72 2.17 -8.15
CA GLY A 46 0.30 3.24 -8.17
C GLY A 46 0.48 4.14 -6.95
N PRO A 47 1.32 5.17 -7.07
CA PRO A 47 1.55 6.11 -5.98
C PRO A 47 0.27 6.88 -5.64
N ILE A 48 -0.24 6.67 -4.43
CA ILE A 48 -1.42 7.34 -3.89
C ILE A 48 -0.98 8.16 -2.68
N PHE A 49 -1.56 9.35 -2.52
CA PHE A 49 -1.29 10.21 -1.37
C PHE A 49 -2.04 9.70 -0.13
N CYS A 50 -1.27 9.41 0.93
CA CYS A 50 -1.79 9.21 2.28
C CYS A 50 -2.23 10.55 2.87
N ARG A 51 -3.40 10.59 3.52
CA ARG A 51 -3.96 11.82 4.08
C ARG A 51 -4.21 11.81 5.59
N ASP A 52 -4.19 10.62 6.21
CA ASP A 52 -4.47 10.44 7.64
C ASP A 52 -3.50 9.39 8.23
N GLU A 53 -3.22 9.48 9.53
CA GLU A 53 -2.07 8.83 10.21
C GLU A 53 -2.46 7.69 11.17
N ASN A 54 -3.74 7.29 11.19
CA ASN A 54 -4.23 6.24 12.10
C ASN A 54 -4.07 4.83 11.49
N VAL A 55 -4.44 3.78 12.25
CA VAL A 55 -4.44 2.36 11.82
C VAL A 55 -5.15 2.15 10.47
N VAL A 56 -6.12 3.02 10.18
CA VAL A 56 -6.84 3.06 8.92
C VAL A 56 -6.49 4.35 8.18
N TYR A 57 -5.85 4.20 7.03
CA TYR A 57 -5.38 5.30 6.20
C TYR A 57 -6.45 5.73 5.21
N ARG A 58 -6.63 7.05 5.07
CA ARG A 58 -7.39 7.64 3.97
C ARG A 58 -6.45 7.98 2.83
N ILE A 59 -6.63 7.30 1.72
CA ILE A 59 -5.84 7.46 0.52
C ILE A 59 -6.69 8.15 -0.56
N ARG A 60 -6.09 9.11 -1.28
CA ARG A 60 -6.78 9.87 -2.34
C ARG A 60 -6.24 9.51 -3.71
N ARG A 61 -7.05 8.82 -4.53
CA ARG A 61 -6.74 8.57 -5.94
C ARG A 61 -7.65 9.43 -6.82
N GLY A 62 -7.12 10.53 -7.33
CA GLY A 62 -7.90 11.53 -8.07
C GLY A 62 -9.01 12.15 -7.21
N ARG A 63 -10.27 12.09 -7.68
CA ARG A 63 -11.45 12.59 -6.95
C ARG A 63 -12.03 11.59 -5.94
N LYS A 64 -11.61 10.32 -5.94
CA LYS A 64 -12.16 9.29 -5.06
C LYS A 64 -11.26 9.07 -3.85
N MET A 65 -11.86 9.12 -2.66
CA MET A 65 -11.24 8.75 -1.39
C MET A 65 -11.47 7.26 -1.12
N LYS A 66 -10.48 6.56 -0.60
CA LYS A 66 -10.62 5.19 -0.08
C LYS A 66 -10.01 5.09 1.31
N ILE A 67 -10.59 4.23 2.12
CA ILE A 67 -10.16 3.91 3.48
C ILE A 67 -9.51 2.53 3.43
N VAL A 68 -8.26 2.39 3.87
CA VAL A 68 -7.44 1.17 3.71
C VAL A 68 -6.60 0.90 4.96
N HIS A 69 -6.42 -0.38 5.30
CA HIS A 69 -5.56 -0.80 6.41
C HIS A 69 -4.06 -0.70 6.05
N LEU A 70 -3.22 -0.42 7.05
CA LEU A 70 -1.77 -0.33 6.93
C LEU A 70 -1.12 -1.51 6.18
N ASP A 71 -1.57 -2.75 6.43
CA ASP A 71 -1.03 -3.96 5.79
C ASP A 71 -1.24 -4.03 4.27
N ARG A 72 -2.17 -3.21 3.73
CA ARG A 72 -2.41 -3.10 2.29
C ARG A 72 -1.65 -1.93 1.66
N LEU A 73 -0.82 -1.24 2.43
CA LEU A 73 -0.02 -0.11 1.98
C LEU A 73 1.46 -0.45 2.03
N MET A 74 2.20 0.02 1.04
CA MET A 74 3.66 -0.09 1.01
C MET A 74 4.26 1.30 0.75
N LYS A 75 5.35 1.62 1.45
CA LYS A 75 6.04 2.90 1.28
C LYS A 75 6.55 3.04 -0.15
N TYR A 76 6.27 4.16 -0.80
CA TYR A 76 6.91 4.49 -2.06
C TYR A 76 8.33 4.99 -1.76
N ASN A 77 9.34 4.17 -2.05
CA ASN A 77 10.73 4.60 -1.97
C ASN A 77 11.06 5.38 -3.25
N SER A 78 11.10 6.71 -3.17
CA SER A 78 11.48 7.59 -4.28
C SER A 78 12.93 7.40 -4.74
N ASP A 79 13.75 6.69 -3.96
CA ASP A 79 15.16 6.46 -4.25
C ASP A 79 15.38 5.39 -5.34
N THR A 80 14.37 4.59 -5.64
CA THR A 80 14.39 3.70 -6.81
C THR A 80 13.66 4.40 -7.95
N VAL A 81 14.37 5.33 -8.58
CA VAL A 81 13.98 5.91 -9.86
C VAL A 81 14.04 4.80 -10.90
N ASP A 82 12.96 4.05 -11.07
CA ASP A 82 12.70 3.37 -12.35
C ASP A 82 11.86 4.34 -13.18
N GLY A 83 12.51 4.92 -14.20
CA GLY A 83 12.08 6.11 -14.92
C GLY A 83 10.94 5.89 -15.91
N SER A 84 9.81 5.30 -15.48
CA SER A 84 8.70 5.00 -16.40
C SER A 84 7.34 5.59 -16.05
N ASP A 85 7.12 6.17 -14.86
CA ASP A 85 5.78 6.70 -14.50
C ASP A 85 5.84 8.03 -13.72
N ARG A 86 6.42 9.08 -14.32
CA ARG A 86 6.09 10.47 -13.93
C ARG A 86 4.83 10.88 -14.67
N PRO A 87 3.69 11.17 -14.01
CA PRO A 87 2.58 11.81 -14.70
C PRO A 87 3.01 13.24 -15.05
N ASP A 88 3.16 13.50 -16.35
CA ASP A 88 3.23 14.85 -16.92
C ASP A 88 2.14 15.72 -16.29
N GLN A 89 2.55 16.72 -15.52
CA GLN A 89 1.68 17.83 -15.14
C GLN A 89 1.84 18.91 -16.22
N ASN A 90 0.84 19.00 -17.09
CA ASN A 90 0.55 20.19 -17.89
C ASN A 90 -0.47 21.05 -17.16
#